data_AF-A0A8J4GAX0-F1
#
_entry.id   AF-A0A8J4GAX0-F1
#
_cell.length_a   1.000
_cell.length_b   1.000
_cell.length_c   1.000
_cell.angle_alpha   90.00
_cell.angle_beta   90.00
_cell.angle_gamma   90.00
#
_symmetry.space_group_name_H-M   'P 1'
#
loop_
_entity.id
_entity.type
_entity.pdbx_description
1 polymer ?
#
loop_
_entity_poly.entity_id
_entity_poly.type
_entity_poly.pdbx_seq_one_letter_code
_entity_poly.pdbx_strand_id
1 'polypeptide(L)'
;LAMLYQVRGLMQRFTHHTRAAPLHRACIVATTRRPLLGGHICAPLQSAAVEATTTTLAAMAAPRNVNLLVVSGQDSPELEVLKQLPPTVTIVAVGRNLDDLAHLTPEQWDGITVLLNCGVGKNAGKRDDIRALWPKLRNLEWMHSASAGLEHLLFPELVGGPVTLTNAKGVYSHSLAEYCLTACNWFAKDLPRLRRQQAAAQWEPYDVEELRGKTLGIIGYGDIGQACGRLAKAFRMRVVALRRRVDLSAEEKAAGIVDDIFPPERLHDLMAASDYVVMATPYTPSTHRLVDAAAIAAMRPHGVFINLGRGKCVDEAALVEALQAGRIRGAALDVFETEPLPADSPLWKLDTVLLSPHCADRTKEFQFESLGFFVENMGRFVAGQPLSNVCDKRSGY
;
A
#
# COMPACT_ATOMS: atom_id res chain seq x y z
N LEU A 1 25.34 -33.66 -39.68
CA LEU A 1 26.62 -33.76 -40.41
C LEU A 1 26.61 -32.71 -41.53
N ALA A 2 27.70 -31.93 -41.67
CA ALA A 2 27.92 -30.76 -42.56
C ALA A 2 27.14 -29.48 -42.16
N MET A 3 27.66 -28.25 -42.13
CA MET A 3 28.92 -27.59 -42.53
C MET A 3 28.96 -26.22 -41.78
N LEU A 4 29.99 -25.90 -40.97
CA LEU A 4 31.06 -24.91 -41.22
C LEU A 4 30.63 -23.49 -41.67
N TYR A 5 30.95 -22.45 -40.88
CA TYR A 5 32.08 -21.53 -41.18
C TYR A 5 32.41 -20.56 -40.03
N GLN A 6 33.72 -20.33 -39.89
CA GLN A 6 34.45 -19.63 -38.83
C GLN A 6 34.59 -18.12 -39.04
N VAL A 7 34.81 -17.45 -37.90
CA VAL A 7 35.20 -16.06 -37.67
C VAL A 7 36.72 -15.84 -37.82
N ARG A 8 37.12 -14.67 -38.34
CA ARG A 8 38.34 -13.86 -38.04
C ARG A 8 38.22 -12.60 -38.92
N GLY A 9 38.37 -11.34 -38.51
CA GLY A 9 38.91 -10.67 -37.33
C GLY A 9 39.81 -9.52 -37.82
N LEU A 10 39.65 -8.28 -37.31
CA LEU A 10 40.77 -7.35 -37.05
C LEU A 10 40.30 -6.08 -36.31
N MET A 11 41.01 -5.73 -35.24
CA MET A 11 40.95 -4.45 -34.51
C MET A 11 41.84 -3.39 -35.18
N GLN A 12 41.48 -2.10 -35.11
CA GLN A 12 42.18 -1.05 -34.32
C GLN A 12 41.83 0.39 -34.75
N ARG A 13 41.39 1.16 -33.74
CA ARG A 13 41.68 2.58 -33.38
C ARG A 13 41.92 3.64 -34.49
N PHE A 14 41.14 4.73 -34.44
CA PHE A 14 41.65 6.11 -34.55
C PHE A 14 40.75 7.11 -33.78
N THR A 15 41.39 8.08 -33.15
CA THR A 15 40.86 9.18 -32.32
C THR A 15 40.69 10.48 -33.12
N HIS A 16 39.86 11.39 -32.58
CA HIS A 16 39.79 12.87 -32.72
C HIS A 16 38.59 13.54 -33.45
N HIS A 17 37.87 14.32 -32.63
CA HIS A 17 37.23 15.63 -32.81
C HIS A 17 36.65 16.06 -34.17
N THR A 18 35.37 16.45 -34.17
CA THR A 18 34.91 17.84 -34.50
C THR A 18 33.43 18.05 -34.12
N ARG A 19 33.09 19.31 -33.83
CA ARG A 19 31.82 19.87 -33.28
C ARG A 19 30.78 20.24 -34.36
N ALA A 20 29.55 20.51 -33.89
CA ALA A 20 28.50 21.42 -34.43
C ALA A 20 27.67 20.87 -35.62
N ALA A 21 26.35 21.06 -35.81
CA ALA A 21 25.25 21.85 -35.22
C ALA A 21 23.89 21.28 -35.79
N PRO A 22 22.69 21.77 -35.41
CA PRO A 22 21.43 20.98 -35.38
C PRO A 22 20.51 21.14 -36.61
N LEU A 23 19.56 20.21 -36.75
CA LEU A 23 18.45 20.31 -37.71
C LEU A 23 17.10 20.52 -36.99
N HIS A 24 16.43 21.57 -37.43
CA HIS A 24 15.11 22.05 -37.06
C HIS A 24 14.02 21.44 -37.96
N ARG A 25 12.79 21.32 -37.42
CA ARG A 25 11.47 21.21 -38.09
C ARG A 25 11.17 19.84 -38.76
N ALA A 26 9.95 19.31 -38.78
CA ALA A 26 8.62 19.89 -38.57
C ALA A 26 7.58 18.83 -38.18
N CYS A 27 6.56 19.26 -37.42
CA CYS A 27 5.27 18.60 -37.22
C CYS A 27 4.50 18.41 -38.54
N ILE A 28 3.84 17.26 -38.70
CA ILE A 28 2.63 17.13 -39.52
C ILE A 28 1.59 16.33 -38.71
N VAL A 29 0.48 17.00 -38.40
CA VAL A 29 -0.77 16.42 -37.88
C VAL A 29 -1.65 16.12 -39.09
N ALA A 30 -2.23 14.92 -39.15
CA ALA A 30 -3.26 14.58 -40.13
C ALA A 30 -4.50 14.04 -39.41
N THR A 31 -5.52 14.90 -39.30
CA THR A 31 -6.89 14.56 -38.97
C THR A 31 -7.71 14.44 -40.25
N THR A 32 -8.45 13.36 -40.44
CA THR A 32 -9.46 13.23 -41.50
C THR A 32 -10.83 12.87 -40.90
N ARG A 33 -11.78 13.78 -41.09
CA ARG A 33 -13.24 13.55 -41.02
C ARG A 33 -13.82 13.91 -42.38
N ARG A 34 -14.78 13.13 -42.89
CA ARG A 34 -15.86 13.55 -43.81
C ARG A 34 -16.97 12.47 -43.90
N PRO A 35 -18.20 12.81 -44.36
CA PRO A 35 -19.44 12.54 -43.60
C PRO A 35 -20.64 12.00 -44.45
N LEU A 36 -21.85 12.00 -43.82
CA LEU A 36 -23.23 12.04 -44.41
C LEU A 36 -23.80 10.72 -44.98
N LEU A 37 -25.09 10.31 -44.85
CA LEU A 37 -26.40 10.98 -44.68
C LEU A 37 -27.48 9.96 -44.20
N GLY A 38 -28.59 10.45 -43.62
CA GLY A 38 -29.86 9.71 -43.52
C GLY A 38 -30.75 10.21 -42.37
N GLY A 39 -31.79 10.99 -42.66
CA GLY A 39 -32.66 11.64 -41.67
C GLY A 39 -34.11 11.16 -41.68
N HIS A 40 -34.83 11.42 -40.57
CA HIS A 40 -36.28 11.55 -40.49
C HIS A 40 -36.68 12.59 -39.40
N ILE A 41 -37.32 13.65 -39.88
CA ILE A 41 -38.35 14.60 -39.36
C ILE A 41 -39.16 14.08 -38.14
N CYS A 42 -39.69 14.80 -37.12
CA CYS A 42 -40.17 16.19 -36.96
C CYS A 42 -40.48 16.53 -35.45
N ALA A 43 -40.54 17.84 -35.15
CA ALA A 43 -41.29 18.55 -34.06
C ALA A 43 -40.51 19.14 -32.86
N PRO A 44 -40.92 20.34 -32.34
CA PRO A 44 -40.00 21.37 -31.83
C PRO A 44 -39.82 21.37 -30.30
N LEU A 45 -38.61 21.74 -29.88
CA LEU A 45 -38.18 21.95 -28.51
C LEU A 45 -38.80 23.24 -27.93
N GLN A 46 -39.68 23.09 -26.94
CA GLN A 46 -39.97 24.15 -25.98
C GLN A 46 -38.81 24.24 -24.99
N SER A 47 -38.34 25.47 -24.76
CA SER A 47 -37.29 25.81 -23.80
C SER A 47 -37.75 25.48 -22.37
N ALA A 48 -37.32 24.34 -21.84
CA ALA A 48 -37.30 24.13 -20.40
C ALA A 48 -36.08 24.86 -19.85
N ALA A 49 -36.33 25.94 -19.10
CA ALA A 49 -35.31 26.59 -18.31
C ALA A 49 -34.66 25.53 -17.40
N VAL A 50 -33.34 25.36 -17.52
CA VAL A 50 -32.55 24.61 -16.55
C VAL A 50 -32.55 25.46 -15.29
N GLU A 51 -33.37 25.09 -14.32
CA GLU A 51 -33.20 25.55 -12.95
C GLU A 51 -31.83 25.08 -12.49
N ALA A 52 -30.88 26.01 -12.49
CA ALA A 52 -29.61 25.86 -11.82
C ALA A 52 -29.91 25.59 -10.35
N THR A 53 -29.89 24.31 -9.97
CA THR A 53 -29.92 23.90 -8.57
C THR A 53 -28.69 24.50 -7.95
N THR A 54 -28.90 25.59 -7.22
CA THR A 54 -27.86 26.31 -6.53
C THR A 54 -27.39 25.38 -5.42
N THR A 55 -26.28 24.67 -5.67
CA THR A 55 -25.58 23.94 -4.63
C THR A 55 -25.34 24.95 -3.52
N THR A 56 -26.00 24.75 -2.38
CA THR A 56 -25.82 25.56 -1.19
C THR A 56 -24.33 25.60 -0.91
N LEU A 57 -23.70 26.76 -1.11
CA LEU A 57 -22.37 27.01 -0.58
C LEU A 57 -22.53 26.82 0.93
N ALA A 58 -22.09 25.67 1.45
CA ALA A 58 -21.89 25.52 2.87
C ALA A 58 -21.06 26.73 3.30
N ALA A 59 -21.58 27.53 4.23
CA ALA A 59 -20.87 28.67 4.76
C ALA A 59 -19.47 28.17 5.18
N MET A 60 -18.45 28.50 4.40
CA MET A 60 -17.09 28.13 4.72
C MET A 60 -16.77 28.88 6.01
N ALA A 61 -16.72 28.15 7.13
CA ALA A 61 -16.27 28.71 8.39
C ALA A 61 -14.93 29.41 8.14
N ALA A 62 -14.73 30.59 8.72
CA ALA A 62 -13.46 31.29 8.61
C ALA A 62 -12.34 30.31 9.00
N PRO A 63 -11.25 30.23 8.21
CA PRO A 63 -10.21 29.22 8.43
C PRO A 63 -9.63 29.39 9.82
N ARG A 64 -9.69 28.31 10.60
CA ARG A 64 -9.24 28.29 11.99
C ARG A 64 -7.71 28.29 12.06
N ASN A 65 -7.16 29.00 13.05
CA ASN A 65 -5.75 28.87 13.41
C ASN A 65 -5.51 27.52 14.11
N VAL A 66 -4.52 26.77 13.63
CA VAL A 66 -4.20 25.42 14.10
C VAL A 66 -2.75 25.38 14.57
N ASN A 67 -2.54 24.78 15.74
CA ASN A 67 -1.20 24.58 16.30
C ASN A 67 -0.86 23.09 16.20
N LEU A 68 0.18 22.81 15.43
CA LEU A 68 0.63 21.47 15.10
C LEU A 68 1.87 21.09 15.90
N LEU A 69 1.81 19.95 16.59
CA LEU A 69 2.98 19.24 17.09
C LEU A 69 3.38 18.14 16.11
N VAL A 70 4.64 18.11 15.70
CA VAL A 70 5.18 17.05 14.85
C VAL A 70 6.06 16.14 15.69
N VAL A 71 5.67 14.87 15.80
CA VAL A 71 6.47 13.83 16.42
C VAL A 71 7.28 13.13 15.35
N SER A 72 8.55 13.52 15.23
CA SER A 72 9.51 12.99 14.26
C SER A 72 10.95 13.32 14.67
N GLY A 73 11.93 12.64 14.07
CA GLY A 73 13.30 13.12 14.06
C GLY A 73 13.41 14.48 13.35
N GLN A 74 14.13 15.43 13.94
CA GLN A 74 14.18 16.82 13.42
C GLN A 74 14.84 16.92 12.03
N ASP A 75 15.76 16.01 11.71
CA ASP A 75 16.49 16.00 10.43
C ASP A 75 15.82 15.15 9.35
N SER A 76 14.56 14.74 9.53
CA SER A 76 13.82 13.94 8.56
C SER A 76 13.54 14.75 7.28
N PRO A 77 14.09 14.37 6.11
CA PRO A 77 13.96 15.15 4.87
C PRO A 77 12.50 15.30 4.39
N GLU A 78 11.64 14.34 4.71
CA GLU A 78 10.22 14.36 4.38
C GLU A 78 9.46 15.54 5.02
N LEU A 79 9.98 16.12 6.10
CA LEU A 79 9.37 17.28 6.77
C LEU A 79 9.29 18.52 5.87
N GLU A 80 10.08 18.57 4.80
CA GLU A 80 10.01 19.61 3.77
C GLU A 80 8.61 19.73 3.14
N VAL A 81 7.85 18.63 3.09
CA VAL A 81 6.46 18.61 2.60
C VAL A 81 5.56 19.52 3.44
N LEU A 82 5.87 19.70 4.73
CA LEU A 82 5.08 20.55 5.64
C LEU A 82 5.14 22.04 5.28
N LYS A 83 6.05 22.48 4.39
CA LYS A 83 6.04 23.84 3.82
C LYS A 83 4.77 24.13 3.00
N GLN A 84 4.02 23.10 2.62
CA GLN A 84 2.76 23.19 1.88
C GLN A 84 1.53 23.34 2.80
N LEU A 85 1.72 23.36 4.13
CA LEU A 85 0.61 23.55 5.07
C LEU A 85 -0.08 24.91 4.85
N PRO A 86 -1.40 25.00 5.11
CA PRO A 86 -2.11 26.28 5.05
C PRO A 86 -1.47 27.34 5.97
N PRO A 87 -1.51 28.63 5.60
CA PRO A 87 -0.86 29.71 6.37
C PRO A 87 -1.44 29.90 7.78
N THR A 88 -2.62 29.35 8.06
CA THR A 88 -3.25 29.36 9.40
C THR A 88 -2.72 28.24 10.31
N VAL A 89 -1.84 27.37 9.81
CA VAL A 89 -1.22 26.29 10.59
C VAL A 89 0.16 26.72 11.06
N THR A 90 0.38 26.68 12.37
CA THR A 90 1.67 26.94 13.00
C THR A 90 2.26 25.63 13.52
N ILE A 91 3.46 25.26 13.06
CA ILE A 91 4.23 24.17 13.69
C ILE A 91 4.82 24.73 14.98
N VAL A 92 4.32 24.26 16.12
CA VAL A 92 4.78 24.70 17.44
C VAL A 92 6.14 24.09 17.76
N ALA A 93 6.31 22.79 17.46
CA ALA A 93 7.55 22.08 17.69
C ALA A 93 7.66 20.81 16.84
N VAL A 94 8.90 20.33 16.73
CA VAL A 94 9.26 19.03 16.17
C VAL A 94 10.15 18.29 17.17
N GLY A 95 9.75 17.10 17.60
CA GLY A 95 10.53 16.30 18.55
C GLY A 95 9.92 14.93 18.81
N ARG A 96 10.73 13.94 19.18
CA ARG A 96 10.28 12.53 19.29
C ARG A 96 9.63 12.20 20.62
N ASN A 97 10.03 12.89 21.68
CA ASN A 97 9.66 12.59 23.05
C ASN A 97 9.65 13.87 23.91
N LEU A 98 9.38 13.72 25.20
CA LEU A 98 9.33 14.84 26.14
C LEU A 98 10.67 15.58 26.30
N ASP A 99 11.81 14.90 26.15
CA ASP A 99 13.13 15.53 26.30
C ASP A 99 13.40 16.49 25.14
N ASP A 100 13.12 16.05 23.91
CA ASP A 100 13.20 16.89 22.70
C ASP A 100 12.28 18.13 22.82
N LEU A 101 11.19 18.02 23.60
CA LEU A 101 10.12 19.01 23.74
C LEU A 101 10.12 19.74 25.09
N ALA A 102 11.17 19.58 25.91
CA ALA A 102 11.25 20.14 27.26
C ALA A 102 11.26 21.68 27.31
N HIS A 103 11.57 22.31 26.17
CA HIS A 103 11.60 23.76 26.00
C HIS A 103 10.21 24.40 25.84
N LEU A 104 9.15 23.61 25.66
CA LEU A 104 7.80 24.14 25.46
C LEU A 104 7.16 24.63 26.76
N THR A 105 6.60 25.84 26.71
CA THR A 105 5.88 26.43 27.84
C THR A 105 4.50 25.78 28.04
N PRO A 106 3.88 25.91 29.23
CA PRO A 106 2.51 25.44 29.46
C PRO A 106 1.51 25.99 28.45
N GLU A 107 1.62 27.26 28.06
CA GLU A 107 0.73 27.91 27.09
C GLU A 107 0.89 27.31 25.69
N GLN A 108 2.12 26.96 25.30
CA GLN A 108 2.37 26.28 24.03
C GLN A 108 1.78 24.87 24.03
N TRP A 109 1.90 24.12 25.14
CA TRP A 109 1.28 22.81 25.29
C TRP A 109 -0.25 22.87 25.20
N ASP A 110 -0.86 23.79 25.96
CA ASP A 110 -2.30 24.00 25.93
C ASP A 110 -2.78 24.47 24.55
N GLY A 111 -1.92 25.15 23.79
CA GLY A 111 -2.23 25.61 22.44
C GLY A 111 -2.32 24.52 21.39
N ILE A 112 -1.72 23.32 21.58
CA ILE A 112 -1.64 22.27 20.56
C ILE A 112 -3.01 21.62 20.32
N THR A 113 -3.46 21.64 19.07
CA THR A 113 -4.76 21.08 18.65
C THR A 113 -4.63 19.92 17.67
N VAL A 114 -3.48 19.79 16.99
CA VAL A 114 -3.18 18.69 16.07
C VAL A 114 -1.82 18.06 16.39
N LEU A 115 -1.76 16.74 16.33
CA LEU A 115 -0.52 15.96 16.42
C LEU A 115 -0.30 15.16 15.14
N LEU A 116 0.84 15.35 14.49
CA LEU A 116 1.33 14.48 13.43
C LEU A 116 2.38 13.53 14.00
N ASN A 117 2.10 12.23 14.03
CA ASN A 117 3.11 11.22 14.30
C ASN A 117 3.68 10.71 12.99
N CYS A 118 4.96 10.97 12.72
CA CYS A 118 5.63 10.52 11.51
C CYS A 118 7.02 9.95 11.78
N GLY A 119 7.71 9.60 10.70
CA GLY A 119 8.98 8.89 10.71
C GLY A 119 8.84 7.37 10.64
N VAL A 120 9.94 6.71 10.31
CA VAL A 120 10.08 5.24 10.36
C VAL A 120 11.30 4.84 11.18
N GLY A 121 11.28 3.63 11.71
CA GLY A 121 12.42 3.09 12.47
C GLY A 121 12.82 4.00 13.64
N LYS A 122 14.06 4.48 13.64
CA LYS A 122 14.60 5.33 14.72
C LYS A 122 14.02 6.75 14.77
N ASN A 123 13.37 7.20 13.70
CA ASN A 123 12.79 8.54 13.59
C ASN A 123 11.30 8.58 13.98
N ALA A 124 10.66 7.41 14.14
CA ALA A 124 9.26 7.30 14.46
C ALA A 124 8.98 7.61 15.95
N GLY A 125 7.90 8.34 16.23
CA GLY A 125 7.33 8.41 17.58
C GLY A 125 6.77 7.06 17.99
N LYS A 126 7.23 6.51 19.12
CA LYS A 126 6.74 5.22 19.64
C LYS A 126 5.52 5.44 20.50
N ARG A 127 4.73 4.38 20.72
CA ARG A 127 3.56 4.40 21.61
C ARG A 127 3.83 5.07 22.95
N ASP A 128 4.92 4.67 23.59
CA ASP A 128 5.20 5.10 24.96
C ASP A 128 5.62 6.58 24.99
N ASP A 129 6.27 7.08 23.93
CA ASP A 129 6.56 8.50 23.75
C ASP A 129 5.26 9.29 23.58
N ILE A 130 4.37 8.88 22.66
CA ILE A 130 3.06 9.53 22.47
C ILE A 130 2.23 9.50 23.76
N ARG A 131 2.24 8.37 24.47
CA ARG A 131 1.53 8.22 25.74
C ARG A 131 2.08 9.15 26.81
N ALA A 132 3.40 9.35 26.87
CA ALA A 132 4.03 10.28 27.79
C ALA A 132 3.67 11.75 27.49
N LEU A 133 3.47 12.09 26.20
CA LEU A 133 3.00 13.41 25.77
C LEU A 133 1.51 13.65 26.09
N TRP A 134 0.71 12.59 26.12
CA TRP A 134 -0.75 12.66 26.23
C TRP A 134 -1.30 13.58 27.35
N PRO A 135 -0.78 13.58 28.59
CA PRO A 135 -1.28 14.46 29.65
C PRO A 135 -1.05 15.97 29.40
N LYS A 136 -0.13 16.32 28.49
CA LYS A 136 0.15 17.71 28.09
C LYS A 136 -0.77 18.19 26.96
N LEU A 137 -1.33 17.27 26.18
CA LEU A 137 -2.09 17.53 24.96
C LEU A 137 -3.59 17.73 25.26
N ARG A 138 -3.91 18.68 26.14
CA ARG A 138 -5.26 18.85 26.72
C ARG A 138 -6.34 19.28 25.73
N ASN A 139 -5.94 20.02 24.70
CA ASN A 139 -6.83 20.55 23.67
C ASN A 139 -6.63 19.86 22.32
N LEU A 140 -6.02 18.66 22.32
CA LEU A 140 -5.84 17.87 21.11
C LEU A 140 -7.19 17.44 20.55
N GLU A 141 -7.40 17.70 19.27
CA GLU A 141 -8.64 17.35 18.56
C GLU A 141 -8.40 16.26 17.53
N TRP A 142 -7.23 16.30 16.88
CA TRP A 142 -6.88 15.39 15.81
C TRP A 142 -5.43 14.90 15.94
N MET A 143 -5.27 13.58 15.86
CA MET A 143 -3.99 12.90 15.68
C MET A 143 -3.95 12.22 14.31
N HIS A 144 -2.87 12.43 13.57
CA HIS A 144 -2.58 11.71 12.32
C HIS A 144 -1.38 10.79 12.50
N SER A 145 -1.50 9.54 12.05
CA SER A 145 -0.39 8.60 11.90
C SER A 145 0.06 8.53 10.44
N ALA A 146 1.33 8.82 10.18
CA ALA A 146 1.95 8.63 8.86
C ALA A 146 2.27 7.15 8.54
N SER A 147 1.58 6.21 9.18
CA SER A 147 1.65 4.77 8.94
C SER A 147 0.24 4.25 8.71
N ALA A 148 0.07 3.18 7.92
CA ALA A 148 -1.24 2.56 7.75
C ALA A 148 -1.67 1.73 8.98
N GLY A 149 -0.73 1.03 9.60
CA GLY A 149 -0.94 0.28 10.85
C GLY A 149 -1.02 1.18 12.07
N LEU A 150 -1.86 0.82 13.03
CA LEU A 150 -2.05 1.58 14.27
C LEU A 150 -1.82 0.76 15.54
N GLU A 151 -1.72 -0.56 15.43
CA GLU A 151 -1.57 -1.48 16.56
C GLU A 151 -0.39 -1.14 17.48
N HIS A 152 0.67 -0.55 16.93
CA HIS A 152 1.87 -0.12 17.63
C HIS A 152 1.77 1.29 18.23
N LEU A 153 0.65 2.00 18.03
CA LEU A 153 0.39 3.37 18.53
C LEU A 153 -0.80 3.46 19.48
N LEU A 154 -1.74 2.51 19.42
CA LEU A 154 -2.95 2.55 20.24
C LEU A 154 -2.65 2.25 21.72
N PHE A 155 -3.22 3.07 22.61
CA PHE A 155 -3.23 2.91 24.07
C PHE A 155 -4.61 3.32 24.64
N PRO A 156 -4.98 2.88 25.85
CA PRO A 156 -6.36 3.00 26.37
C PRO A 156 -6.93 4.43 26.32
N GLU A 157 -6.11 5.43 26.67
CA GLU A 157 -6.50 6.82 26.75
C GLU A 157 -6.80 7.41 25.36
N LEU A 158 -6.03 7.05 24.33
CA LEU A 158 -6.30 7.42 22.93
C LEU A 158 -7.57 6.71 22.41
N VAL A 159 -7.72 5.41 22.69
CA VAL A 159 -8.85 4.61 22.22
C VAL A 159 -10.18 5.10 22.82
N GLY A 160 -10.20 5.38 24.13
CA GLY A 160 -11.38 5.84 24.85
C GLY A 160 -11.65 7.34 24.74
N GLY A 161 -10.66 8.14 24.34
CA GLY A 161 -10.76 9.60 24.30
C GLY A 161 -11.55 10.16 23.09
N PRO A 162 -11.84 11.46 23.07
CA PRO A 162 -12.59 12.11 21.99
C PRO A 162 -11.73 12.45 20.75
N VAL A 163 -10.41 12.36 20.85
CA VAL A 163 -9.47 12.71 19.76
C VAL A 163 -9.76 11.89 18.51
N THR A 164 -9.91 12.58 17.38
CA THR A 164 -10.04 11.94 16.06
C THR A 164 -8.69 11.37 15.65
N LEU A 165 -8.66 10.13 15.19
CA LEU A 165 -7.45 9.47 14.69
C LEU A 165 -7.61 9.23 13.19
N THR A 166 -6.61 9.63 12.40
CA THR A 166 -6.50 9.26 10.98
C THR A 166 -5.15 8.60 10.70
N ASN A 167 -5.07 7.88 9.59
CA ASN A 167 -3.85 7.20 9.16
C ASN A 167 -3.55 7.42 7.67
N ALA A 168 -2.38 6.96 7.22
CA ALA A 168 -1.94 7.05 5.83
C ALA A 168 -2.36 5.83 4.98
N LYS A 169 -3.45 5.14 5.33
CA LYS A 169 -3.98 4.02 4.54
C LYS A 169 -4.23 4.49 3.09
N GLY A 170 -3.93 3.62 2.12
CA GLY A 170 -4.09 3.94 0.70
C GLY A 170 -2.77 4.27 0.02
N VAL A 171 -1.91 5.08 0.67
CA VAL A 171 -0.61 5.54 0.12
C VAL A 171 0.27 4.37 -0.33
N TYR A 172 0.38 3.34 0.50
CA TYR A 172 1.27 2.19 0.27
C TYR A 172 0.71 1.14 -0.69
N SER A 173 -0.57 1.25 -1.06
CA SER A 173 -1.32 0.16 -1.68
C SER A 173 -0.75 -0.26 -3.04
N HIS A 174 -0.23 0.69 -3.82
CA HIS A 174 0.32 0.39 -5.13
C HIS A 174 1.63 -0.39 -5.03
N SER A 175 2.58 0.08 -4.20
CA SER A 175 3.87 -0.61 -3.98
C SER A 175 3.67 -2.05 -3.47
N LEU A 176 2.75 -2.23 -2.52
CA LEU A 176 2.41 -3.56 -2.00
C LEU A 176 1.76 -4.45 -3.07
N ALA A 177 0.96 -3.88 -3.97
CA ALA A 177 0.40 -4.61 -5.10
C ALA A 177 1.49 -5.02 -6.11
N GLU A 178 2.46 -4.14 -6.40
CA GLU A 178 3.63 -4.49 -7.22
C GLU A 178 4.42 -5.63 -6.60
N TYR A 179 4.63 -5.61 -5.28
CA TYR A 179 5.29 -6.70 -4.57
C TYR A 179 4.48 -8.00 -4.61
N CYS A 180 3.15 -7.94 -4.47
CA CYS A 180 2.28 -9.12 -4.62
C CYS A 180 2.47 -9.78 -5.99
N LEU A 181 2.48 -9.00 -7.08
CA LEU A 181 2.69 -9.53 -8.43
C LEU A 181 4.13 -9.95 -8.68
N THR A 182 5.10 -9.30 -8.03
CA THR A 182 6.50 -9.74 -8.00
C THR A 182 6.60 -11.13 -7.37
N ALA A 183 5.96 -11.35 -6.22
CA ALA A 183 5.89 -12.66 -5.58
C ALA A 183 5.23 -13.69 -6.49
N CYS A 184 4.06 -13.40 -7.07
CA CYS A 184 3.42 -14.30 -8.04
C CYS A 184 4.37 -14.70 -9.18
N ASN A 185 5.09 -13.74 -9.78
CA ASN A 185 6.04 -14.02 -10.85
C ASN A 185 7.30 -14.75 -10.38
N TRP A 186 7.77 -14.51 -9.16
CA TRP A 186 8.90 -15.20 -8.56
C TRP A 186 8.67 -16.72 -8.55
N PHE A 187 7.47 -17.13 -8.17
CA PHE A 187 7.07 -18.53 -8.22
C PHE A 187 6.75 -18.97 -9.65
N ALA A 188 5.92 -18.22 -10.39
CA ALA A 188 5.50 -18.64 -11.73
C ALA A 188 6.69 -18.88 -12.68
N LYS A 189 7.75 -18.09 -12.58
CA LYS A 189 8.95 -18.20 -13.43
C LYS A 189 10.11 -18.96 -12.78
N ASP A 190 9.95 -19.43 -11.55
CA ASP A 190 10.99 -20.11 -10.76
C ASP A 190 12.31 -19.31 -10.76
N LEU A 191 12.21 -18.06 -10.29
CA LEU A 191 13.36 -17.16 -10.14
C LEU A 191 14.50 -17.78 -9.29
N PRO A 192 14.23 -18.55 -8.22
CA PRO A 192 15.29 -19.28 -7.50
C PRO A 192 16.10 -20.20 -8.42
N ARG A 193 15.43 -20.99 -9.26
CA ARG A 193 16.12 -21.84 -10.22
C ARG A 193 16.94 -21.03 -11.22
N LEU A 194 16.42 -19.92 -11.76
CA LEU A 194 17.20 -19.03 -12.63
C LEU A 194 18.48 -18.56 -11.95
N ARG A 195 18.38 -18.13 -10.68
CA ARG A 195 19.52 -17.64 -9.91
C ARG A 195 20.55 -18.73 -9.64
N ARG A 196 20.11 -19.95 -9.29
CA ARG A 196 21.01 -21.10 -9.12
C ARG A 196 21.72 -21.48 -10.42
N GLN A 197 20.99 -21.56 -11.54
CA GLN A 197 21.58 -21.86 -12.85
C GLN A 197 22.61 -20.79 -13.27
N GLN A 198 22.28 -19.51 -13.10
CA GLN A 198 23.20 -18.41 -13.40
C GLN A 198 24.48 -18.50 -12.55
N ALA A 199 24.35 -18.73 -11.25
CA ALA A 199 25.49 -18.87 -10.34
C ALA A 199 26.37 -20.08 -10.69
N ALA A 200 25.76 -21.16 -11.20
CA ALA A 200 26.45 -22.38 -11.62
C ALA A 200 26.94 -22.33 -13.09
N ALA A 201 26.71 -21.23 -13.82
CA ALA A 201 26.95 -21.14 -15.27
C ALA A 201 26.29 -22.27 -16.09
N GLN A 202 25.12 -22.74 -15.64
CA GLN A 202 24.35 -23.79 -16.30
C GLN A 202 23.31 -23.20 -17.25
N TRP A 203 23.20 -23.77 -18.44
CA TRP A 203 22.17 -23.44 -19.43
C TRP A 203 21.24 -24.64 -19.62
N GLU A 204 20.20 -24.73 -18.78
CA GLU A 204 19.22 -25.83 -18.80
C GLU A 204 17.79 -25.26 -18.89
N PRO A 205 17.17 -25.25 -20.08
CA PRO A 205 15.78 -24.81 -20.25
C PRO A 205 14.80 -25.60 -19.39
N TYR A 206 13.71 -24.97 -18.95
CA TYR A 206 12.64 -25.62 -18.22
C TYR A 206 11.30 -24.91 -18.42
N ASP A 207 10.21 -25.65 -18.19
CA ASP A 207 8.86 -25.12 -18.30
C ASP A 207 8.53 -24.20 -17.12
N VAL A 208 8.02 -23.01 -17.45
CA VAL A 208 7.56 -22.02 -16.47
C VAL A 208 6.03 -21.94 -16.48
N GLU A 209 5.47 -21.51 -15.36
CA GLU A 209 4.05 -21.22 -15.26
C GLU A 209 3.72 -19.83 -15.84
N GLU A 210 2.55 -19.72 -16.47
CA GLU A 210 1.92 -18.45 -16.82
C GLU A 210 0.86 -18.08 -15.78
N LEU A 211 0.80 -16.81 -15.35
CA LEU A 211 -0.22 -16.34 -14.42
C LEU A 211 -1.61 -16.22 -15.05
N ARG A 212 -1.70 -16.13 -16.38
CA ARG A 212 -2.97 -16.06 -17.12
C ARG A 212 -3.85 -17.26 -16.76
N GLY A 213 -5.09 -16.99 -16.37
CA GLY A 213 -6.06 -18.01 -15.98
C GLY A 213 -5.88 -18.57 -14.56
N LYS A 214 -4.82 -18.20 -13.83
CA LYS A 214 -4.66 -18.52 -12.41
C LYS A 214 -5.58 -17.68 -11.53
N THR A 215 -5.84 -18.16 -10.33
CA THR A 215 -6.70 -17.45 -9.36
C THR A 215 -5.86 -16.80 -8.25
N LEU A 216 -6.01 -15.49 -8.08
CA LEU A 216 -5.55 -14.75 -6.91
C LEU A 216 -6.70 -14.63 -5.90
N GLY A 217 -6.54 -15.30 -4.76
CA GLY A 217 -7.39 -15.14 -3.58
C GLY A 217 -6.88 -14.01 -2.69
N ILE A 218 -7.76 -13.12 -2.27
CA ILE A 218 -7.40 -11.93 -1.47
C ILE A 218 -8.10 -11.99 -0.12
N ILE A 219 -7.34 -12.20 0.96
CA ILE A 219 -7.83 -12.12 2.34
C ILE A 219 -7.69 -10.67 2.79
N GLY A 220 -8.80 -9.94 2.89
CA GLY A 220 -8.81 -8.50 3.19
C GLY A 220 -8.89 -7.63 1.94
N TYR A 221 -10.09 -7.46 1.40
CA TYR A 221 -10.34 -6.66 0.18
C TYR A 221 -10.53 -5.16 0.47
N GLY A 222 -9.55 -4.55 1.14
CA GLY A 222 -9.41 -3.09 1.29
C GLY A 222 -8.48 -2.51 0.22
N ASP A 223 -7.91 -1.33 0.45
CA ASP A 223 -7.15 -0.58 -0.56
C ASP A 223 -5.97 -1.38 -1.15
N ILE A 224 -5.20 -2.09 -0.30
CA ILE A 224 -4.10 -2.98 -0.73
C ILE A 224 -4.66 -4.15 -1.55
N GLY A 225 -5.67 -4.85 -1.03
CA GLY A 225 -6.29 -5.99 -1.72
C GLY A 225 -6.87 -5.60 -3.08
N GLN A 226 -7.59 -4.48 -3.16
CA GLN A 226 -8.10 -3.94 -4.42
C GLN A 226 -6.99 -3.56 -5.39
N ALA A 227 -5.88 -2.98 -4.91
CA ALA A 227 -4.72 -2.68 -5.74
C ALA A 227 -4.08 -3.97 -6.30
N CYS A 228 -3.92 -5.00 -5.46
CA CYS A 228 -3.45 -6.32 -5.89
C CYS A 228 -4.38 -6.93 -6.96
N GLY A 229 -5.69 -6.87 -6.75
CA GLY A 229 -6.70 -7.34 -7.70
C GLY A 229 -6.62 -6.62 -9.05
N ARG A 230 -6.45 -5.28 -9.04
CA ARG A 230 -6.30 -4.49 -10.27
C ARG A 230 -5.10 -4.95 -11.10
N LEU A 231 -3.94 -5.15 -10.47
CA LEU A 231 -2.76 -5.63 -11.18
C LEU A 231 -2.92 -7.10 -11.61
N ALA A 232 -3.53 -7.96 -10.79
CA ALA A 232 -3.81 -9.34 -11.15
C ALA A 232 -4.72 -9.46 -12.40
N LYS A 233 -5.72 -8.57 -12.54
CA LYS A 233 -6.55 -8.48 -13.74
C LYS A 233 -5.74 -8.09 -14.98
N ALA A 234 -4.74 -7.22 -14.86
CA ALA A 234 -3.83 -6.91 -15.97
C ALA A 234 -3.02 -8.14 -16.43
N PHE A 235 -2.73 -9.07 -15.51
CA PHE A 235 -2.15 -10.39 -15.80
C PHE A 235 -3.17 -11.46 -16.24
N ARG A 236 -4.45 -11.08 -16.41
CA ARG A 236 -5.56 -11.97 -16.78
C ARG A 236 -5.79 -13.11 -15.79
N MET A 237 -5.58 -12.84 -14.51
CA MET A 237 -5.94 -13.75 -13.42
C MET A 237 -7.42 -13.63 -13.10
N ARG A 238 -8.00 -14.71 -12.56
CA ARG A 238 -9.25 -14.65 -11.80
C ARG A 238 -8.94 -14.05 -10.43
N VAL A 239 -9.81 -13.19 -9.91
CA VAL A 239 -9.66 -12.55 -8.61
C VAL A 239 -10.85 -12.93 -7.75
N VAL A 240 -10.59 -13.56 -6.62
CA VAL A 240 -11.60 -13.81 -5.58
C VAL A 240 -11.16 -13.19 -4.28
N ALA A 241 -12.11 -12.79 -3.43
CA ALA A 241 -11.77 -12.03 -2.24
C ALA A 241 -12.57 -12.48 -1.02
N LEU A 242 -12.01 -12.24 0.17
CA LEU A 242 -12.67 -12.45 1.45
C LEU A 242 -12.72 -11.15 2.24
N ARG A 243 -13.92 -10.77 2.65
CA ARG A 243 -14.17 -9.60 3.50
C ARG A 243 -15.49 -9.73 4.26
N ARG A 244 -15.61 -9.00 5.37
CA ARG A 244 -16.79 -9.04 6.27
C ARG A 244 -18.08 -8.60 5.60
N ARG A 245 -18.04 -7.51 4.83
CA ARG A 245 -19.20 -6.99 4.09
C ARG A 245 -19.07 -7.42 2.65
N VAL A 246 -19.92 -8.34 2.20
CA VAL A 246 -19.80 -8.90 0.85
C VAL A 246 -20.33 -7.93 -0.23
N ASP A 247 -21.25 -7.03 0.11
CA ASP A 247 -21.84 -6.07 -0.83
C ASP A 247 -20.83 -5.06 -1.38
N LEU A 248 -20.60 -5.10 -2.69
CA LEU A 248 -19.72 -4.17 -3.38
C LEU A 248 -20.28 -2.75 -3.40
N SER A 249 -19.41 -1.76 -3.18
CA SER A 249 -19.74 -0.35 -3.43
C SER A 249 -20.03 -0.09 -4.91
N ALA A 250 -20.62 1.06 -5.23
CA ALA A 250 -20.86 1.43 -6.63
C ALA A 250 -19.55 1.51 -7.42
N GLU A 251 -18.50 2.05 -6.81
CA GLU A 251 -17.16 2.16 -7.39
C GLU A 251 -16.54 0.78 -7.61
N GLU A 252 -16.66 -0.13 -6.64
CA GLU A 252 -16.12 -1.49 -6.78
C GLU A 252 -16.84 -2.29 -7.87
N LYS A 253 -18.17 -2.14 -7.99
CA LYS A 253 -18.95 -2.74 -9.08
C LYS A 253 -18.53 -2.19 -10.43
N ALA A 254 -18.37 -0.87 -10.54
CA ALA A 254 -17.94 -0.21 -11.76
C ALA A 254 -16.52 -0.64 -12.18
N ALA A 255 -15.63 -0.87 -11.21
CA ALA A 255 -14.27 -1.33 -11.47
C ALA A 255 -14.21 -2.77 -12.01
N GLY A 256 -15.18 -3.63 -11.66
CA GLY A 256 -15.29 -4.99 -12.20
C GLY A 256 -14.08 -5.89 -11.89
N ILE A 257 -13.37 -5.62 -10.80
CA ILE A 257 -12.07 -6.25 -10.50
C ILE A 257 -12.22 -7.61 -9.81
N VAL A 258 -13.24 -7.82 -8.99
CA VAL A 258 -13.42 -9.07 -8.25
C VAL A 258 -14.48 -9.94 -8.90
N ASP A 259 -14.15 -11.21 -9.11
CA ASP A 259 -15.04 -12.19 -9.74
C ASP A 259 -15.96 -12.89 -8.74
N ASP A 260 -15.55 -12.98 -7.47
CA ASP A 260 -16.34 -13.56 -6.39
C ASP A 260 -15.89 -13.06 -5.00
N ILE A 261 -16.82 -12.94 -4.06
CA ILE A 261 -16.55 -12.46 -2.70
C ILE A 261 -17.14 -13.41 -1.66
N PHE A 262 -16.26 -13.90 -0.81
CA PHE A 262 -16.56 -14.79 0.29
C PHE A 262 -16.69 -14.02 1.61
N PRO A 263 -17.67 -14.39 2.47
CA PRO A 263 -17.67 -13.95 3.85
C PRO A 263 -16.57 -14.69 4.65
N PRO A 264 -16.18 -14.21 5.85
CA PRO A 264 -15.09 -14.78 6.64
C PRO A 264 -15.21 -16.28 6.92
N GLU A 265 -16.42 -16.79 7.09
CA GLU A 265 -16.71 -18.20 7.39
C GLU A 265 -16.36 -19.14 6.22
N ARG A 266 -16.17 -18.57 5.02
CA ARG A 266 -15.80 -19.30 3.80
C ARG A 266 -14.32 -19.12 3.44
N LEU A 267 -13.46 -18.86 4.44
CA LEU A 267 -12.02 -18.76 4.25
C LEU A 267 -11.44 -19.98 3.54
N HIS A 268 -11.80 -21.19 3.95
CA HIS A 268 -11.27 -22.43 3.37
C HIS A 268 -11.66 -22.59 1.90
N ASP A 269 -12.85 -22.11 1.51
CA ASP A 269 -13.29 -22.14 0.12
C ASP A 269 -12.46 -21.18 -0.75
N LEU A 270 -12.13 -19.99 -0.22
CA LEU A 270 -11.19 -19.09 -0.88
C LEU A 270 -9.81 -19.74 -1.02
N MET A 271 -9.29 -20.37 0.03
CA MET A 271 -7.99 -21.05 0.02
C MET A 271 -7.96 -22.15 -1.05
N ALA A 272 -8.99 -22.99 -1.12
CA ALA A 272 -9.09 -24.09 -2.08
C ALA A 272 -9.29 -23.63 -3.53
N ALA A 273 -9.93 -22.49 -3.74
CA ALA A 273 -10.17 -21.91 -5.07
C ALA A 273 -8.92 -21.22 -5.66
N SER A 274 -7.91 -20.92 -4.85
CA SER A 274 -6.81 -20.02 -5.21
C SER A 274 -5.52 -20.75 -5.56
N ASP A 275 -4.81 -20.26 -6.57
CA ASP A 275 -3.44 -20.69 -6.89
C ASP A 275 -2.41 -19.82 -6.14
N TYR A 276 -2.75 -18.54 -5.95
CA TYR A 276 -2.00 -17.58 -5.15
C TYR A 276 -2.95 -16.95 -4.14
N VAL A 277 -2.56 -16.87 -2.87
CA VAL A 277 -3.37 -16.22 -1.82
C VAL A 277 -2.57 -15.06 -1.24
N VAL A 278 -3.10 -13.84 -1.32
CA VAL A 278 -2.53 -12.67 -0.66
C VAL A 278 -3.38 -12.26 0.54
N MET A 279 -2.75 -12.11 1.70
CA MET A 279 -3.36 -11.56 2.89
C MET A 279 -2.92 -10.12 3.13
N ALA A 280 -3.88 -9.22 3.28
CA ALA A 280 -3.68 -7.79 3.52
C ALA A 280 -4.66 -7.26 4.59
N THR A 281 -4.90 -8.07 5.64
CA THR A 281 -5.77 -7.70 6.77
C THR A 281 -5.01 -6.89 7.83
N PRO A 282 -5.69 -5.95 8.52
CA PRO A 282 -5.15 -5.38 9.76
C PRO A 282 -5.09 -6.44 10.86
N TYR A 283 -4.27 -6.20 11.89
CA TYR A 283 -4.23 -7.06 13.08
C TYR A 283 -5.27 -6.62 14.11
N THR A 284 -6.19 -7.54 14.42
CA THR A 284 -7.24 -7.39 15.43
C THR A 284 -7.40 -8.73 16.17
N PRO A 285 -8.15 -8.77 17.28
CA PRO A 285 -8.51 -10.04 17.90
C PRO A 285 -9.19 -11.03 16.94
N SER A 286 -9.98 -10.54 15.96
CA SER A 286 -10.67 -11.40 14.99
C SER A 286 -9.80 -11.85 13.82
N THR A 287 -8.62 -11.25 13.62
CA THR A 287 -7.68 -11.65 12.56
C THR A 287 -6.43 -12.34 13.12
N HIS A 288 -6.28 -12.39 14.44
CA HIS A 288 -5.19 -13.13 15.10
C HIS A 288 -5.23 -14.61 14.68
N ARG A 289 -4.15 -15.07 14.05
CA ARG A 289 -4.04 -16.43 13.47
C ARG A 289 -5.25 -16.84 12.62
N LEU A 290 -5.82 -15.87 11.89
CA LEU A 290 -6.90 -16.13 10.92
C LEU A 290 -6.49 -17.19 9.89
N VAL A 291 -5.24 -17.12 9.43
CA VAL A 291 -4.64 -18.16 8.59
C VAL A 291 -3.96 -19.17 9.51
N ASP A 292 -4.74 -20.12 10.00
CA ASP A 292 -4.28 -21.22 10.83
C ASP A 292 -3.86 -22.45 10.00
N ALA A 293 -3.49 -23.54 10.68
CA ALA A 293 -3.11 -24.79 10.04
C ALA A 293 -4.20 -25.37 9.12
N ALA A 294 -5.49 -25.22 9.47
CA ALA A 294 -6.60 -25.74 8.68
C ALA A 294 -6.80 -24.92 7.39
N ALA A 295 -6.69 -23.59 7.49
CA ALA A 295 -6.72 -22.70 6.34
C ALA A 295 -5.55 -22.96 5.39
N ILE A 296 -4.34 -23.16 5.91
CA ILE A 296 -3.17 -23.54 5.11
C ILE A 296 -3.37 -24.90 4.44
N ALA A 297 -3.92 -25.88 5.16
CA ALA A 297 -4.19 -27.21 4.61
C ALA A 297 -5.29 -27.22 3.53
N ALA A 298 -6.18 -26.22 3.51
CA ALA A 298 -7.18 -26.05 2.47
C ALA A 298 -6.59 -25.50 1.15
N MET A 299 -5.36 -24.96 1.17
CA MET A 299 -4.70 -24.49 -0.05
C MET A 299 -4.37 -25.66 -0.99
N ARG A 300 -4.26 -25.33 -2.28
CA ARG A 300 -3.79 -26.29 -3.29
C ARG A 300 -2.33 -26.68 -3.02
N PRO A 301 -1.90 -27.92 -3.36
CA PRO A 301 -0.49 -28.31 -3.21
C PRO A 301 0.50 -27.42 -3.95
N HIS A 302 0.10 -26.91 -5.12
CA HIS A 302 0.89 -25.94 -5.89
C HIS A 302 0.68 -24.47 -5.48
N GLY A 303 -0.12 -24.24 -4.45
CA GLY A 303 -0.52 -22.93 -3.98
C GLY A 303 0.63 -22.14 -3.34
N VAL A 304 0.58 -20.82 -3.48
CA VAL A 304 1.54 -19.90 -2.87
C VAL A 304 0.82 -18.94 -1.93
N PHE A 305 1.31 -18.82 -0.70
CA PHE A 305 0.79 -17.86 0.28
C PHE A 305 1.62 -16.58 0.30
N ILE A 306 0.99 -15.41 0.33
CA ILE A 306 1.64 -14.10 0.32
C ILE A 306 1.10 -13.30 1.51
N ASN A 307 1.96 -12.83 2.40
CA ASN A 307 1.56 -12.01 3.54
C ASN A 307 2.10 -10.58 3.44
N LEU A 308 1.17 -9.64 3.26
CA LEU A 308 1.38 -8.19 3.25
C LEU A 308 0.56 -7.47 4.33
N GLY A 309 -0.07 -8.25 5.23
CA GLY A 309 -0.86 -7.77 6.33
C GLY A 309 -0.01 -7.67 7.58
N ARG A 310 -0.20 -8.61 8.51
CA ARG A 310 0.57 -8.73 9.75
C ARG A 310 0.96 -10.18 9.98
N GLY A 311 2.18 -10.43 10.46
CA GLY A 311 2.62 -11.79 10.73
C GLY A 311 1.77 -12.51 11.78
N LYS A 312 1.31 -11.79 12.81
CA LYS A 312 0.39 -12.30 13.84
C LYS A 312 -1.00 -12.73 13.33
N CYS A 313 -1.33 -12.46 12.07
CA CYS A 313 -2.55 -12.95 11.43
C CYS A 313 -2.39 -14.38 10.88
N VAL A 314 -1.19 -14.94 10.92
CA VAL A 314 -0.86 -16.31 10.47
C VAL A 314 -0.36 -17.11 11.68
N ASP A 315 -0.71 -18.38 11.74
CA ASP A 315 0.06 -19.33 12.54
C ASP A 315 1.39 -19.64 11.82
N GLU A 316 2.44 -18.89 12.15
CA GLU A 316 3.74 -18.99 11.48
C GLU A 316 4.38 -20.38 11.64
N ALA A 317 4.16 -21.04 12.78
CA ALA A 317 4.65 -22.39 13.02
C ALA A 317 3.97 -23.39 12.07
N ALA A 318 2.65 -23.32 11.92
CA ALA A 318 1.91 -24.16 10.97
C ALA A 318 2.32 -23.89 9.52
N LEU A 319 2.60 -22.62 9.16
CA LEU A 319 3.11 -22.27 7.84
C LEU A 319 4.48 -22.89 7.58
N VAL A 320 5.41 -22.80 8.52
CA VAL A 320 6.74 -23.41 8.43
C VAL A 320 6.62 -24.93 8.25
N GLU A 321 5.78 -25.60 9.04
CA GLU A 321 5.56 -27.04 8.92
C GLU A 321 5.03 -27.41 7.53
N ALA A 322 4.02 -26.68 7.03
CA ALA A 322 3.45 -26.92 5.72
C ALA A 322 4.48 -26.73 4.58
N LEU A 323 5.37 -25.73 4.70
CA LEU A 323 6.43 -25.48 3.73
C LEU A 323 7.51 -26.57 3.76
N GLN A 324 7.94 -26.99 4.95
CA GLN A 324 8.93 -28.05 5.12
C GLN A 324 8.41 -29.41 4.63
N ALA A 325 7.12 -29.68 4.84
CA ALA A 325 6.44 -30.88 4.36
C ALA A 325 6.09 -30.83 2.86
N GLY A 326 6.31 -29.70 2.16
CA GLY A 326 5.91 -29.52 0.77
C GLY A 326 4.39 -29.57 0.55
N ARG A 327 3.59 -29.26 1.58
CA ARG A 327 2.12 -29.22 1.50
C ARG A 327 1.63 -28.08 0.62
N ILE A 328 2.35 -26.97 0.61
CA ILE A 328 2.15 -25.87 -0.33
C ILE A 328 3.47 -25.60 -1.06
N ARG A 329 3.38 -24.98 -2.23
CA ARG A 329 4.55 -24.71 -3.07
C ARG A 329 5.52 -23.75 -2.44
N GLY A 330 5.02 -22.76 -1.71
CA GLY A 330 5.86 -21.75 -1.09
C GLY A 330 5.11 -20.58 -0.49
N ALA A 331 5.88 -19.63 0.03
CA ALA A 331 5.34 -18.40 0.61
C ALA A 331 6.18 -17.17 0.28
N ALA A 332 5.55 -15.99 0.16
CA ALA A 332 6.23 -14.70 0.13
C ALA A 332 5.81 -13.88 1.35
N LEU A 333 6.76 -13.52 2.22
CA LEU A 333 6.50 -12.90 3.51
C LEU A 333 7.24 -11.57 3.60
N ASP A 334 6.48 -10.48 3.76
CA ASP A 334 7.04 -9.16 4.10
C ASP A 334 6.96 -8.87 5.62
N VAL A 335 6.10 -9.60 6.33
CA VAL A 335 5.81 -9.41 7.76
C VAL A 335 5.84 -10.74 8.52
N PHE A 336 6.19 -10.70 9.81
CA PHE A 336 6.50 -11.88 10.63
C PHE A 336 5.85 -11.80 12.02
N GLU A 337 5.65 -12.94 12.70
CA GLU A 337 5.05 -12.93 14.06
C GLU A 337 5.94 -12.15 15.05
N THR A 338 7.25 -12.29 14.89
CA THR A 338 8.28 -11.52 15.60
C THR A 338 9.14 -10.74 14.61
N GLU A 339 9.24 -9.43 14.83
CA GLU A 339 10.04 -8.53 14.00
C GLU A 339 11.03 -7.72 14.85
N PRO A 340 12.31 -7.63 14.45
CA PRO A 340 12.94 -8.26 13.28
C PRO A 340 12.91 -9.79 13.33
N LEU A 341 12.90 -10.45 12.16
CA LEU A 341 12.86 -11.91 12.07
C LEU A 341 14.09 -12.52 12.80
N PRO A 342 13.91 -13.41 13.80
CA PRO A 342 15.02 -14.00 14.52
C PRO A 342 16.01 -14.73 13.61
N ALA A 343 17.30 -14.63 13.91
CA ALA A 343 18.37 -15.18 13.08
C ALA A 343 18.36 -16.73 13.00
N ASP A 344 17.73 -17.38 13.96
CA ASP A 344 17.53 -18.83 14.04
C ASP A 344 16.22 -19.30 13.39
N SER A 345 15.40 -18.39 12.85
CA SER A 345 14.15 -18.75 12.18
C SER A 345 14.40 -19.73 11.02
N PRO A 346 13.61 -20.82 10.90
CA PRO A 346 13.75 -21.77 9.80
C PRO A 346 13.42 -21.16 8.44
N LEU A 347 12.63 -20.07 8.40
CA LEU A 347 12.23 -19.38 7.17
C LEU A 347 13.44 -18.92 6.33
N TRP A 348 14.56 -18.57 6.98
CA TRP A 348 15.79 -18.17 6.30
C TRP A 348 16.39 -19.24 5.37
N LYS A 349 16.09 -20.52 5.63
CA LYS A 349 16.73 -21.67 4.95
C LYS A 349 15.83 -22.32 3.90
N LEU A 350 14.60 -21.84 3.73
CA LEU A 350 13.64 -22.43 2.80
C LEU A 350 13.73 -21.77 1.44
N ASP A 351 14.26 -22.49 0.44
CA ASP A 351 14.30 -22.07 -0.96
C ASP A 351 12.91 -21.82 -1.58
N THR A 352 11.85 -22.26 -0.91
CA THR A 352 10.44 -22.05 -1.25
C THR A 352 9.84 -20.78 -0.62
N VAL A 353 10.67 -19.97 0.05
CA VAL A 353 10.23 -18.74 0.71
C VAL A 353 10.92 -17.51 0.14
N LEU A 354 10.13 -16.52 -0.27
CA LEU A 354 10.60 -15.18 -0.61
C LEU A 354 10.42 -14.27 0.61
N LEU A 355 11.53 -13.79 1.18
CA LEU A 355 11.52 -12.91 2.35
C LEU A 355 11.76 -11.45 1.93
N SER A 356 10.98 -10.54 2.51
CA SER A 356 11.22 -9.10 2.50
C SER A 356 11.22 -8.60 3.94
N PRO A 357 12.20 -7.77 4.37
CA PRO A 357 12.31 -7.31 5.76
C PRO A 357 11.37 -6.13 6.05
N HIS A 358 10.07 -6.32 5.89
CA HIS A 358 9.02 -5.31 6.12
C HIS A 358 9.31 -3.98 5.41
N CYS A 359 9.57 -4.10 4.11
CA CYS A 359 9.94 -3.00 3.25
C CYS A 359 9.31 -3.03 1.86
N ALA A 360 8.31 -3.89 1.62
CA ALA A 360 7.62 -3.96 0.33
C ALA A 360 6.90 -2.66 -0.05
N ASP A 361 6.64 -1.77 0.91
CA ASP A 361 6.06 -0.44 0.74
C ASP A 361 7.07 0.72 0.86
N ARG A 362 8.33 0.45 1.20
CA ARG A 362 9.36 1.48 1.41
C ARG A 362 9.99 1.92 0.10
N THR A 363 9.19 2.58 -0.74
CA THR A 363 9.70 3.26 -1.94
C THR A 363 10.64 4.41 -1.54
N LYS A 364 11.26 5.10 -2.49
CA LYS A 364 12.05 6.30 -2.15
C LYS A 364 11.19 7.45 -1.61
N GLU A 365 9.93 7.52 -2.07
CA GLU A 365 9.05 8.67 -1.85
C GLU A 365 7.95 8.40 -0.81
N PHE A 366 7.81 7.17 -0.29
CA PHE A 366 6.66 6.78 0.55
C PHE A 366 6.40 7.69 1.75
N GLN A 367 7.46 8.23 2.38
CA GLN A 367 7.32 9.17 3.49
C GLN A 367 6.82 10.53 3.02
N PHE A 368 7.30 11.01 1.86
CA PHE A 368 6.83 12.25 1.24
C PHE A 368 5.37 12.13 0.83
N GLU A 369 4.96 11.02 0.23
CA GLU A 369 3.57 10.75 -0.16
C GLU A 369 2.65 10.69 1.07
N SER A 370 3.09 10.02 2.15
CA SER A 370 2.33 9.97 3.40
C SER A 370 2.15 11.35 4.03
N LEU A 371 3.18 12.21 4.01
CA LEU A 371 3.07 13.57 4.53
C LEU A 371 2.25 14.46 3.59
N GLY A 372 2.29 14.22 2.27
CA GLY A 372 1.42 14.87 1.30
C GLY A 372 -0.05 14.60 1.59
N PHE A 373 -0.39 13.35 1.91
CA PHE A 373 -1.74 12.98 2.36
C PHE A 373 -2.15 13.69 3.66
N PHE A 374 -1.23 13.82 4.62
CA PHE A 374 -1.49 14.62 5.82
C PHE A 374 -1.77 16.09 5.49
N VAL A 375 -1.01 16.71 4.59
CA VAL A 375 -1.22 18.10 4.17
C VAL A 375 -2.61 18.28 3.54
N GLU A 376 -3.06 17.34 2.70
CA GLU A 376 -4.43 17.36 2.16
C GLU A 376 -5.48 17.31 3.29
N ASN A 377 -5.31 16.38 4.24
CA ASN A 377 -6.19 16.26 5.40
C ASN A 377 -6.17 17.50 6.30
N MET A 378 -5.02 18.17 6.45
CA MET A 378 -4.93 19.43 7.17
C MET A 378 -5.74 20.54 6.49
N GLY A 379 -5.71 20.60 5.15
CA GLY A 379 -6.58 21.50 4.40
C GLY A 379 -8.07 21.29 4.71
N ARG A 380 -8.51 20.02 4.77
CA ARG A 380 -9.87 19.65 5.17
C ARG A 380 -10.17 20.05 6.62
N PHE A 381 -9.25 19.78 7.54
CA PHE A 381 -9.37 20.11 8.95
C PHE A 381 -9.59 21.60 9.19
N VAL A 382 -8.73 22.45 8.59
CA VAL A 382 -8.83 23.92 8.69
C VAL A 382 -10.14 24.43 8.10
N ALA A 383 -10.63 23.79 7.03
CA ALA A 383 -11.89 24.15 6.39
C ALA A 383 -13.15 23.56 7.08
N GLY A 384 -13.00 22.84 8.20
CA GLY A 384 -14.11 22.17 8.87
C GLY A 384 -14.77 21.06 8.05
N GLN A 385 -14.04 20.51 7.07
CA GLN A 385 -14.50 19.42 6.22
C GLN A 385 -14.22 18.05 6.85
N PRO A 386 -14.99 17.01 6.51
CA PRO A 386 -14.70 15.65 6.95
C PRO A 386 -13.29 15.21 6.54
N LEU A 387 -12.52 14.72 7.52
CA LEU A 387 -11.22 14.13 7.30
C LEU A 387 -11.34 12.83 6.50
N SER A 388 -10.37 12.59 5.62
CA SER A 388 -10.18 11.28 4.99
C SER A 388 -9.49 10.32 5.96
N ASN A 389 -9.80 9.02 5.83
CA ASN A 389 -9.21 7.95 6.63
C ASN A 389 -9.40 8.10 8.15
N VAL A 390 -10.59 8.49 8.60
CA VAL A 390 -10.93 8.42 10.04
C VAL A 390 -10.99 6.96 10.48
N CYS A 391 -10.18 6.62 11.48
CA CYS A 391 -10.01 5.28 12.00
C CYS A 391 -11.04 4.95 13.08
N ASP A 392 -11.51 3.71 13.11
CA ASP A 392 -12.21 3.17 14.27
C ASP A 392 -11.17 2.68 15.28
N LYS A 393 -10.93 3.49 16.30
CA LYS A 393 -9.91 3.23 17.34
C LYS A 393 -10.14 1.93 18.11
N ARG A 394 -11.38 1.43 18.18
CA ARG A 394 -11.69 0.14 18.85
C ARG A 394 -11.41 -1.04 17.94
N SER A 395 -11.71 -0.89 16.65
CA SER A 395 -11.39 -1.89 15.64
C SER A 395 -9.90 -1.92 15.28
N GLY A 396 -9.18 -0.81 15.52
CA GLY A 396 -7.73 -0.70 15.34
C GLY A 396 -7.28 -0.28 13.95
N TYR A 397 -8.18 0.23 13.09
CA TYR A 397 -7.87 0.70 11.73
C TYR A 397 -8.90 1.68 11.18
#